data_AF-A0A7K4IJK5-F1
#
_entry.id   AF-A0A7K4IJK5-F1
#
_cell.length_a   1.000
_cell.length_b   1.000
_cell.length_c   1.000
_cell.angle_alpha   90.00
_cell.angle_beta   90.00
_cell.angle_gamma   90.00
#
_symmetry.space_group_name_H-M   'P 1'
#
loop_
_entity.id
_entity.type
_entity.pdbx_description
1 polymer ?
#
loop_
_entity_poly.entity_id
_entity_poly.type
_entity_poly.pdbx_seq_one_letter_code
_entity_poly.pdbx_strand_id
1 'polypeptide(L)'
;MPEKASLLSIYSYLPQTNCGECGEPNCMVFVSKLLERKANPEDCPPLKKPKYKEQMAKLVELLVPPIREVKIGVGEDVVKIGGKEVMYRHELTYHNPTAIAIDVSDLMDDGKIVERCRAVEAFSLVRIGERLRLNMIAVRCASKDPDRFSYVTSLVARSCKLPLILCSFDPKSLRAALEGGQVANRRPLLYAATEENWREVSELAKQYNCPVAVFALNLGSVKSLTKTLKARGIQDMIIDFGTHTEGGLLKESVNNSVMVRRVAVQRGDKDMGYPIMFIPAMVWMGEEVDPVTTSYKEAYIASLFLNRYADLIITHTMEVWSLLPVITLRQNIYTDPRKPVSVDSGLRTIGSPHEKSPVLLTTNFSLTYYTVANDLESAGIDCYLVVLNTEGLAVEVSVAGGQFHPSDIKDIFSSVNMEEKVKHRKLIIPGLAARLKGDIEDSTNWEVIVGPRDSSQIKGFLSKYWG
;
A
#
# COMPACT_ATOMS: atom_id res chain seq x y z
N MET A 1 2.00 24.78 18.30
CA MET A 1 1.91 23.70 17.30
C MET A 1 3.28 23.07 17.22
N PRO A 2 3.40 21.73 17.13
CA PRO A 2 4.71 21.11 16.93
C PRO A 2 5.40 21.73 15.70
N GLU A 3 6.70 21.98 15.79
CA GLU A 3 7.50 22.48 14.67
C GLU A 3 7.39 21.47 13.53
N LYS A 4 6.84 21.88 12.38
CA LYS A 4 6.72 20.99 11.22
C LYS A 4 8.08 20.86 10.55
N ALA A 5 8.47 19.62 10.27
CA ALA A 5 9.62 19.32 9.43
C ALA A 5 9.48 20.04 8.07
N SER A 6 10.39 20.96 7.80
CA SER A 6 10.50 21.73 6.56
C SER A 6 11.94 21.68 6.07
N LEU A 7 12.16 22.07 4.80
CA LEU A 7 13.51 22.14 4.24
C LEU A 7 14.45 22.96 5.13
N LEU A 8 14.00 24.14 5.57
CA LEU A 8 14.81 25.05 6.39
C LEU A 8 15.01 24.54 7.82
N SER A 9 13.96 24.00 8.45
CA SER A 9 14.06 23.51 9.83
C SER A 9 14.93 22.26 9.93
N ILE A 10 14.96 21.39 8.90
CA ILE A 10 15.87 20.24 8.88
C ILE A 10 17.30 20.70 8.56
N TYR A 11 17.46 21.59 7.59
CA TYR A 11 18.77 22.12 7.20
C TYR A 11 19.50 22.80 8.37
N SER A 12 18.77 23.50 9.24
CA SER A 12 19.34 24.15 10.43
C SER A 12 19.96 23.18 11.43
N TYR A 13 19.51 21.91 11.46
CA TYR A 13 20.06 20.84 12.29
C TYR A 13 21.15 20.02 11.59
N LEU A 14 21.43 20.27 10.31
CA LEU A 14 22.56 19.65 9.64
C LEU A 14 23.88 20.38 9.96
N PRO A 15 25.05 19.71 9.77
CA PRO A 15 26.35 20.35 9.87
C PRO A 15 26.63 21.43 8.81
N GLN A 16 25.84 21.47 7.73
CA GLN A 16 25.90 22.45 6.63
C GLN A 16 27.28 22.52 5.94
N THR A 17 28.05 21.43 5.95
CA THR A 17 29.39 21.39 5.37
C THR A 17 29.40 21.16 3.87
N ASN A 18 28.29 20.71 3.27
CA ASN A 18 28.20 20.31 1.85
C ASN A 18 29.33 19.36 1.40
N CYS A 19 29.81 18.51 2.32
CA CYS A 19 31.00 17.68 2.11
C CYS A 19 30.83 16.51 1.12
N GLY A 20 29.60 16.14 0.75
CA GLY A 20 29.34 14.99 -0.12
C GLY A 20 29.55 13.61 0.51
N GLU A 21 29.95 13.52 1.79
CA GLU A 21 30.24 12.26 2.48
C GLU A 21 29.03 11.31 2.59
N CYS A 22 27.81 11.83 2.46
CA CYS A 22 26.58 11.04 2.42
C CYS A 22 26.17 10.57 1.01
N GLY A 23 27.00 10.83 -0.01
CA GLY A 23 26.70 10.51 -1.41
C GLY A 23 25.78 11.53 -2.12
N GLU A 24 25.33 12.57 -1.42
CA GLU A 24 24.52 13.64 -2.00
C GLU A 24 25.36 14.85 -2.43
N PRO A 25 25.02 15.55 -3.53
CA PRO A 25 25.77 16.70 -4.02
C PRO A 25 25.94 17.84 -3.00
N ASN A 26 24.97 18.01 -2.11
CA ASN A 26 25.00 19.03 -1.05
C ASN A 26 24.00 18.67 0.06
N CYS A 27 24.08 19.37 1.19
CA CYS A 27 23.21 19.15 2.33
C CYS A 27 21.73 19.38 2.01
N MET A 28 21.38 20.30 1.09
CA MET A 28 19.97 20.55 0.71
C MET A 28 19.34 19.36 -0.02
N VAL A 29 20.10 18.67 -0.88
CA VAL A 29 19.62 17.42 -1.52
C VAL A 29 19.39 16.34 -0.47
N PHE A 30 20.30 16.22 0.50
CA PHE A 30 20.13 15.30 1.64
C PHE A 30 18.88 15.63 2.46
N VAL A 31 18.60 16.92 2.73
CA VAL A 31 17.35 17.34 3.39
C VAL A 31 16.12 16.91 2.59
N SER A 32 16.12 17.11 1.28
CA SER A 32 15.00 16.69 0.43
C SER A 32 14.77 15.18 0.54
N LYS A 33 15.86 14.38 0.56
CA LYS A 33 15.76 12.93 0.76
C LYS A 33 15.28 12.55 2.15
N LEU A 34 15.66 13.27 3.21
CA LEU A 34 15.12 13.07 4.57
C LEU A 34 13.61 13.34 4.61
N LEU A 35 13.14 14.44 4.01
CA LEU A 35 11.71 14.77 3.91
C LEU A 35 10.92 13.74 3.10
N GLU A 36 11.53 13.20 2.06
CA GLU A 36 10.94 12.14 1.23
C GLU A 36 11.11 10.73 1.83
N ARG A 37 11.73 10.61 3.02
CA ARG A 37 12.09 9.34 3.69
C ARG A 37 12.92 8.38 2.84
N LYS A 38 13.75 8.95 1.95
CA LYS A 38 14.73 8.23 1.12
C LYS A 38 16.11 8.14 1.77
N ALA A 39 16.29 8.79 2.92
CA ALA A 39 17.50 8.76 3.72
C ALA A 39 17.13 8.84 5.21
N ASN A 40 18.07 8.48 6.07
CA ASN A 40 17.98 8.61 7.53
C ASN A 40 19.03 9.61 8.03
N PRO A 41 18.83 10.28 9.18
CA PRO A 41 19.82 11.16 9.77
C PRO A 41 21.21 10.51 9.93
N GLU A 42 21.24 9.21 10.22
CA GLU A 42 22.44 8.38 10.36
C GLU A 42 23.21 8.19 9.05
N ASP A 43 22.63 8.51 7.90
CA ASP A 43 23.30 8.44 6.60
C ASP A 43 24.25 9.63 6.37
N CYS A 44 24.27 10.61 7.28
CA CYS A 44 25.24 11.72 7.29
C CYS A 44 26.42 11.40 8.23
N PRO A 45 27.61 11.01 7.73
CA PRO A 45 28.75 10.69 8.58
C PRO A 45 29.18 11.87 9.49
N PRO A 46 29.16 13.14 9.04
CA PRO A 46 29.42 14.28 9.91
C PRO A 46 28.53 14.30 11.15
N LEU A 47 27.22 14.04 11.05
CA LEU A 47 26.28 14.07 12.18
C LEU A 47 26.60 13.05 13.29
N LYS A 48 27.36 11.99 12.99
CA LYS A 48 27.79 11.00 13.98
C LYS A 48 28.90 11.52 14.91
N LYS A 49 29.54 12.64 14.57
CA LYS A 49 30.62 13.21 15.39
C LYS A 49 30.05 13.71 16.72
N PRO A 50 30.75 13.51 17.87
CA PRO A 50 30.25 13.89 19.19
C PRO A 50 29.76 15.34 19.30
N LYS A 51 30.38 16.28 18.58
CA LYS A 51 30.00 17.70 18.55
C LYS A 51 28.60 17.98 18.00
N TYR A 52 28.00 17.04 17.26
CA TYR A 52 26.66 17.18 16.67
C TYR A 52 25.62 16.25 17.30
N LYS A 53 25.93 15.63 18.44
CA LYS A 53 25.05 14.70 19.14
C LYS A 53 23.67 15.30 19.46
N GLU A 54 23.64 16.56 19.92
CA GLU A 54 22.38 17.25 20.21
C GLU A 54 21.58 17.58 18.94
N GLN A 55 22.28 17.99 17.87
CA GLN A 55 21.63 18.26 16.58
C GLN A 55 21.03 16.98 15.99
N MET A 56 21.75 15.87 16.06
CA MET A 56 21.26 14.55 15.65
C MET A 56 19.99 14.18 16.43
N ALA A 57 20.00 14.34 17.76
CA ALA A 57 18.83 14.02 18.58
C ALA A 57 17.60 14.87 18.21
N LYS A 58 17.77 16.19 18.04
CA LYS A 58 16.69 17.10 17.62
C LYS A 58 16.19 16.80 16.21
N LEU A 59 17.10 16.50 15.29
CA LEU A 59 16.77 16.12 13.93
C LEU A 59 15.96 14.83 13.88
N VAL A 60 16.38 13.81 14.63
CA VAL A 60 15.62 12.56 14.77
C VAL A 60 14.25 12.84 15.36
N GLU A 61 14.13 13.65 16.41
CA GLU A 61 12.82 14.01 16.98
C GLU A 61 11.92 14.75 15.99
N LEU A 62 12.47 15.67 15.21
CA LEU A 62 11.72 16.45 14.20
C LEU A 62 11.20 15.57 13.06
N LEU A 63 11.94 14.52 12.70
CA LEU A 63 11.58 13.60 11.62
C LEU A 63 10.68 12.45 12.07
N VAL A 64 10.47 12.27 13.39
CA VAL A 64 9.53 11.26 13.89
C VAL A 64 8.12 11.63 13.43
N PRO A 65 7.44 10.76 12.67
CA PRO A 65 6.11 11.07 12.20
C PRO A 65 5.11 11.16 13.37
N PRO A 66 4.11 12.04 13.28
CA PRO A 66 3.05 12.16 14.27
C PRO A 66 2.34 10.84 14.58
N ILE A 67 2.13 10.00 13.56
CA ILE A 67 1.76 8.59 13.74
C ILE A 67 3.03 7.77 13.60
N ARG A 68 3.45 7.13 14.70
CA ARG A 68 4.64 6.27 14.75
C ARG A 68 4.56 5.14 13.71
N GLU A 69 5.69 4.78 13.13
CA GLU A 69 5.80 3.56 12.33
C GLU A 69 5.98 2.34 13.25
N VAL A 70 5.19 1.31 13.02
CA VAL A 70 5.30 0.02 13.72
C VAL A 70 5.63 -1.06 12.70
N LYS A 71 6.61 -1.89 13.05
CA LYS A 71 7.02 -3.06 12.27
C LYS A 71 6.40 -4.31 12.90
N ILE A 72 5.92 -5.24 12.08
CA ILE A 72 5.40 -6.54 12.52
C ILE A 72 6.01 -7.60 11.61
N GLY A 73 6.54 -8.67 12.18
CA GLY A 73 7.38 -9.59 11.41
C GLY A 73 8.87 -9.26 11.47
N VAL A 74 9.64 -10.07 10.74
CA VAL A 74 11.10 -9.96 10.57
C VAL A 74 11.48 -10.28 9.13
N GLY A 75 12.69 -9.95 8.71
CA GLY A 75 13.20 -10.28 7.38
C GLY A 75 12.52 -9.51 6.24
N GLU A 76 12.45 -10.13 5.07
CA GLU A 76 11.90 -9.52 3.84
C GLU A 76 10.37 -9.35 3.90
N ASP A 77 9.67 -10.19 4.66
CA ASP A 77 8.21 -10.16 4.81
C ASP A 77 7.73 -9.21 5.91
N VAL A 78 8.62 -8.38 6.48
CA VAL A 78 8.25 -7.41 7.52
C VAL A 78 7.18 -6.43 7.03
N VAL A 79 6.08 -6.35 7.78
CA VAL A 79 4.99 -5.41 7.52
C VAL A 79 5.24 -4.13 8.29
N LYS A 80 5.20 -2.99 7.60
CA LYS A 80 5.30 -1.65 8.19
C LYS A 80 3.95 -0.96 8.11
N ILE A 81 3.46 -0.45 9.23
CA ILE A 81 2.20 0.28 9.33
C ILE A 81 2.40 1.60 10.09
N GLY A 82 1.43 2.52 9.99
CA GLY A 82 1.58 3.86 10.55
C GLY A 82 2.62 4.69 9.79
N GLY A 83 3.42 5.47 10.50
CA GLY A 83 4.42 6.34 9.88
C GLY A 83 3.77 7.48 9.09
N LYS A 84 2.79 8.18 9.66
CA LYS A 84 1.92 9.11 8.91
C LYS A 84 2.01 10.54 9.42
N GLU A 85 1.93 11.49 8.49
CA GLU A 85 2.25 12.89 8.75
C GLU A 85 1.10 13.87 8.50
N VAL A 86 0.22 13.54 7.56
CA VAL A 86 -0.84 14.45 7.11
C VAL A 86 -2.23 13.85 7.30
N MET A 87 -3.23 14.73 7.29
CA MET A 87 -4.64 14.33 7.36
C MET A 87 -5.18 13.95 6.00
N TYR A 88 -4.68 14.60 4.94
CA TYR A 88 -5.19 14.41 3.59
C TYR A 88 -4.05 14.11 2.63
N ARG A 89 -4.23 13.09 1.78
CA ARG A 89 -3.19 12.65 0.84
C ARG A 89 -2.71 13.72 -0.12
N HIS A 90 -3.55 14.71 -0.45
CA HIS A 90 -3.15 15.82 -1.33
C HIS A 90 -2.18 16.82 -0.66
N GLU A 91 -2.07 16.80 0.67
CA GLU A 91 -1.07 17.60 1.40
C GLU A 91 0.32 16.96 1.29
N LEU A 92 0.39 15.63 1.43
CA LEU A 92 1.58 14.80 1.28
C LEU A 92 1.16 13.35 1.04
N THR A 93 1.93 12.63 0.21
CA THR A 93 1.73 11.21 -0.05
C THR A 93 1.62 10.40 1.23
N TYR A 94 0.65 9.50 1.30
CA TYR A 94 0.63 8.52 2.38
C TYR A 94 1.69 7.44 2.14
N HIS A 95 2.46 7.14 3.19
CA HIS A 95 3.42 6.03 3.19
C HIS A 95 2.88 4.86 3.99
N ASN A 96 3.48 3.67 3.83
CA ASN A 96 3.09 2.43 4.50
C ASN A 96 1.61 2.05 4.26
N PRO A 97 1.27 1.48 3.09
CA PRO A 97 -0.09 1.06 2.77
C PRO A 97 -0.71 0.18 3.85
N THR A 98 -2.03 0.30 4.02
CA THR A 98 -2.77 -0.47 5.03
C THR A 98 -2.50 -1.97 4.89
N ALA A 99 -2.05 -2.60 5.98
CA ALA A 99 -1.83 -4.03 6.02
C ALA A 99 -3.19 -4.77 6.05
N ILE A 100 -3.34 -5.78 5.21
CA ILE A 100 -4.54 -6.62 5.17
C ILE A 100 -4.17 -7.99 5.72
N ALA A 101 -4.73 -8.33 6.88
CA ALA A 101 -4.58 -9.62 7.53
C ALA A 101 -5.82 -10.48 7.28
N ILE A 102 -5.61 -11.77 7.03
CA ILE A 102 -6.70 -12.74 6.92
C ILE A 102 -6.83 -13.53 8.22
N ASP A 103 -8.04 -13.61 8.78
CA ASP A 103 -8.26 -14.35 10.02
C ASP A 103 -8.20 -15.87 9.80
N VAL A 104 -7.76 -16.59 10.83
CA VAL A 104 -7.78 -18.05 10.94
C VAL A 104 -8.23 -18.38 12.36
N SER A 105 -9.29 -19.17 12.51
CA SER A 105 -9.75 -19.64 13.82
C SER A 105 -9.02 -20.93 14.20
N ASP A 106 -8.61 -21.04 15.46
CA ASP A 106 -8.04 -22.28 16.01
C ASP A 106 -9.06 -23.42 16.15
N LEU A 107 -10.35 -23.15 15.97
CA LEU A 107 -11.40 -24.16 15.85
C LEU A 107 -11.50 -24.78 14.45
N MET A 108 -10.80 -24.23 13.45
CA MET A 108 -10.77 -24.81 12.11
C MET A 108 -9.99 -26.13 12.10
N ASP A 109 -10.37 -27.00 11.18
CA ASP A 109 -9.59 -28.20 10.85
C ASP A 109 -8.17 -27.81 10.39
N ASP A 110 -7.17 -28.57 10.82
CA ASP A 110 -5.76 -28.30 10.56
C ASP A 110 -5.45 -28.27 9.05
N GLY A 111 -6.05 -29.15 8.26
CA GLY A 111 -5.88 -29.17 6.81
C GLY A 111 -6.40 -27.89 6.16
N LYS A 112 -7.59 -27.43 6.59
CA LYS A 112 -8.18 -26.15 6.14
C LYS A 112 -7.37 -24.93 6.58
N ILE A 113 -6.77 -24.97 7.77
CA ILE A 113 -5.86 -23.92 8.25
C ILE A 113 -4.67 -23.80 7.29
N VAL A 114 -4.03 -24.92 6.96
CA VAL A 114 -2.86 -24.96 6.06
C VAL A 114 -3.23 -24.47 4.67
N GLU A 115 -4.33 -24.97 4.10
CA GLU A 115 -4.83 -24.55 2.79
C GLU A 115 -5.07 -23.04 2.73
N ARG A 116 -5.78 -22.51 3.72
CA ARG A 116 -6.07 -21.07 3.82
C ARG A 116 -4.78 -20.25 3.93
N CYS A 117 -3.84 -20.64 4.79
CA CYS A 117 -2.57 -19.92 4.94
C CYS A 117 -1.76 -19.87 3.63
N ARG A 118 -1.71 -20.98 2.89
CA ARG A 118 -1.04 -21.05 1.59
C ARG A 118 -1.75 -20.20 0.54
N ALA A 119 -3.09 -20.18 0.53
CA ALA A 119 -3.86 -19.35 -0.38
C ALA A 119 -3.60 -17.85 -0.14
N VAL A 120 -3.47 -17.42 1.13
CA VAL A 120 -3.14 -16.02 1.47
C VAL A 120 -1.72 -15.67 1.03
N GLU A 121 -0.74 -16.55 1.27
CA GLU A 121 0.66 -16.32 0.86
C GLU A 121 0.82 -16.29 -0.66
N ALA A 122 0.08 -17.14 -1.38
CA ALA A 122 0.09 -17.21 -2.83
C ALA A 122 -0.73 -16.10 -3.50
N PHE A 123 -1.60 -15.40 -2.76
CA PHE A 123 -2.45 -14.36 -3.32
C PHE A 123 -1.60 -13.24 -3.94
N SER A 124 -1.75 -13.06 -5.25
CA SER A 124 -1.02 -12.06 -6.01
C SER A 124 -1.85 -11.59 -7.19
N LEU A 125 -2.10 -10.28 -7.26
CA LEU A 125 -2.73 -9.63 -8.42
C LEU A 125 -1.74 -8.62 -9.01
N VAL A 126 -1.55 -8.63 -10.34
CA VAL A 126 -0.78 -7.57 -11.01
C VAL A 126 -1.76 -6.51 -11.52
N ARG A 127 -1.57 -5.26 -11.11
CA ARG A 127 -2.40 -4.14 -11.53
C ARG A 127 -1.53 -2.91 -11.73
N ILE A 128 -1.58 -2.34 -12.94
CA ILE A 128 -0.81 -1.15 -13.32
C ILE A 128 0.69 -1.37 -13.07
N GLY A 129 1.20 -2.54 -13.45
CA GLY A 129 2.62 -2.91 -13.29
C GLY A 129 3.04 -3.27 -11.86
N GLU A 130 2.19 -3.05 -10.87
CA GLU A 130 2.48 -3.36 -9.48
C GLU A 130 1.87 -4.70 -9.07
N ARG A 131 2.59 -5.45 -8.25
CA ARG A 131 2.10 -6.69 -7.65
C ARG A 131 1.45 -6.40 -6.30
N LEU A 132 0.14 -6.59 -6.22
CA LEU A 132 -0.67 -6.43 -5.02
C LEU A 132 -0.79 -7.77 -4.28
N ARG A 133 -0.56 -7.75 -2.96
CA ARG A 133 -0.56 -8.94 -2.09
C ARG A 133 -1.36 -8.70 -0.81
N LEU A 134 -1.75 -9.79 -0.15
CA LEU A 134 -2.17 -9.80 1.26
C LEU A 134 -0.92 -9.81 2.16
N ASN A 135 -1.06 -9.39 3.42
CA ASN A 135 0.10 -9.02 4.23
C ASN A 135 0.34 -9.94 5.42
N MET A 136 -0.71 -10.45 6.07
CA MET A 136 -0.60 -11.07 7.39
C MET A 136 -1.64 -12.16 7.60
N ILE A 137 -1.42 -13.00 8.61
CA ILE A 137 -2.41 -13.95 9.14
C ILE A 137 -2.77 -13.57 10.59
N ALA A 138 -4.05 -13.49 10.89
CA ALA A 138 -4.55 -13.23 12.25
C ALA A 138 -5.11 -14.52 12.85
N VAL A 139 -4.38 -15.14 13.77
CA VAL A 139 -4.80 -16.40 14.41
C VAL A 139 -5.65 -16.07 15.63
N ARG A 140 -6.91 -16.51 15.63
CA ARG A 140 -7.89 -16.28 16.70
C ARG A 140 -7.92 -17.46 17.67
N CYS A 141 -7.78 -17.17 18.96
CA CYS A 141 -8.05 -18.12 20.05
C CYS A 141 -9.58 -18.22 20.28
N ALA A 142 -10.29 -18.84 19.34
CA ALA A 142 -11.73 -19.05 19.45
C ALA A 142 -12.06 -20.21 20.40
N SER A 143 -11.15 -21.18 20.52
CA SER A 143 -11.25 -22.31 21.44
C SER A 143 -11.18 -21.92 22.92
N LYS A 144 -10.52 -20.79 23.23
CA LYS A 144 -10.14 -20.37 24.60
C LYS A 144 -9.22 -21.37 25.31
N ASP A 145 -8.55 -22.23 24.56
CA ASP A 145 -7.61 -23.23 25.05
C ASP A 145 -6.17 -22.82 24.68
N PRO A 146 -5.31 -22.49 25.67
CA PRO A 146 -3.92 -22.12 25.42
C PRO A 146 -3.11 -23.16 24.65
N ASP A 147 -3.36 -24.45 24.87
CA ASP A 147 -2.60 -25.53 24.23
C ASP A 147 -3.00 -25.66 22.76
N ARG A 148 -4.31 -25.63 22.47
CA ARG A 148 -4.81 -25.59 21.09
C ARG A 148 -4.31 -24.35 20.35
N PHE A 149 -4.33 -23.19 21.00
CA PHE A 149 -3.88 -21.95 20.40
C PHE A 149 -2.37 -21.97 20.10
N SER A 150 -1.54 -22.48 21.03
CA SER A 150 -0.10 -22.67 20.81
C SER A 150 0.20 -23.61 19.64
N TYR A 151 -0.52 -24.74 19.58
CA TYR A 151 -0.39 -25.68 18.48
C TYR A 151 -0.75 -25.05 17.12
N VAL A 152 -1.90 -24.37 17.03
CA VAL A 152 -2.36 -23.76 15.77
C VAL A 152 -1.46 -22.63 15.32
N THR A 153 -1.02 -21.76 16.23
CA THR A 153 -0.08 -20.68 15.89
C THR A 153 1.24 -21.24 15.35
N SER A 154 1.73 -22.35 15.91
CA SER A 154 2.89 -23.09 15.39
C SER A 154 2.63 -23.75 14.04
N LEU A 155 1.44 -24.31 13.82
CA LEU A 155 1.03 -24.88 12.53
C LEU A 155 1.00 -23.80 11.43
N VAL A 156 0.35 -22.66 11.70
CA VAL A 156 0.33 -21.49 10.82
C VAL A 156 1.76 -21.01 10.56
N ALA A 157 2.59 -20.93 11.61
CA ALA A 157 3.96 -20.45 11.48
C ALA A 157 4.87 -21.35 10.62
N ARG A 158 4.58 -22.66 10.53
CA ARG A 158 5.27 -23.59 9.61
C ARG A 158 4.72 -23.56 8.19
N SER A 159 3.47 -23.13 8.04
CA SER A 159 2.72 -23.25 6.79
C SER A 159 2.76 -21.98 5.92
N CYS A 160 3.16 -20.84 6.48
CA CYS A 160 3.16 -19.54 5.82
C CYS A 160 4.21 -18.60 6.42
N LYS A 161 4.92 -17.83 5.57
CA LYS A 161 5.96 -16.87 5.99
C LYS A 161 5.44 -15.49 6.37
N LEU A 162 4.19 -15.17 6.04
CA LEU A 162 3.58 -13.87 6.35
C LEU A 162 3.54 -13.59 7.86
N PRO A 163 3.79 -12.35 8.31
CA PRO A 163 3.70 -11.99 9.73
C PRO A 163 2.36 -12.33 10.38
N LEU A 164 2.42 -12.61 11.68
CA LEU A 164 1.29 -13.11 12.46
C LEU A 164 0.72 -12.05 13.40
N ILE A 165 -0.59 -12.11 13.62
CA ILE A 165 -1.29 -11.48 14.73
C ILE A 165 -1.83 -12.60 15.62
N LEU A 166 -1.48 -12.56 16.91
CA LEU A 166 -1.97 -13.51 17.91
C LEU A 166 -3.16 -12.87 18.62
N CYS A 167 -4.39 -13.31 18.29
CA CYS A 167 -5.62 -12.71 18.78
C CYS A 167 -6.20 -13.49 19.97
N SER A 168 -5.90 -13.04 21.18
CA SER A 168 -6.50 -13.48 22.44
C SER A 168 -6.44 -12.40 23.52
N PHE A 169 -7.52 -12.20 24.28
CA PHE A 169 -7.49 -11.40 25.50
C PHE A 169 -6.95 -12.16 26.72
N ASP A 170 -6.75 -13.48 26.61
CA ASP A 170 -6.16 -14.29 27.68
C ASP A 170 -4.63 -14.29 27.59
N PRO A 171 -3.90 -13.72 28.57
CA PRO A 171 -2.44 -13.71 28.58
C PRO A 171 -1.83 -15.11 28.61
N LYS A 172 -2.53 -16.12 29.13
CA LYS A 172 -2.02 -17.50 29.15
C LYS A 172 -1.95 -18.07 27.73
N SER A 173 -2.99 -17.86 26.93
CA SER A 173 -3.00 -18.22 25.52
C SER A 173 -1.89 -17.51 24.74
N LEU A 174 -1.73 -16.18 24.92
CA LEU A 174 -0.65 -15.43 24.25
C LEU A 174 0.74 -15.95 24.65
N ARG A 175 0.93 -16.23 25.95
CA ARG A 175 2.16 -16.81 26.48
C ARG A 175 2.45 -18.18 25.86
N ALA A 176 1.48 -19.09 25.87
CA ALA A 176 1.63 -20.44 25.31
C ALA A 176 2.00 -20.43 23.83
N ALA A 177 1.47 -19.47 23.04
CA ALA A 177 1.82 -19.32 21.63
C ALA A 177 3.25 -18.77 21.40
N LEU A 178 3.80 -18.03 22.36
CA LEU A 178 5.17 -17.48 22.27
C LEU A 178 6.22 -18.43 22.86
N GLU A 179 5.83 -19.19 23.89
CA GLU A 179 6.64 -20.22 24.55
C GLU A 179 6.95 -21.33 23.54
N GLY A 180 8.24 -21.56 23.29
CA GLY A 180 8.74 -22.42 22.21
C GLY A 180 9.52 -21.67 21.13
N GLY A 181 9.47 -20.33 21.11
CA GLY A 181 10.38 -19.46 20.36
C GLY A 181 10.13 -19.37 18.86
N GLN A 182 9.57 -20.39 18.21
CA GLN A 182 9.32 -20.39 16.76
C GLN A 182 8.44 -19.22 16.31
N VAL A 183 7.33 -18.99 17.01
CA VAL A 183 6.41 -17.88 16.74
C VAL A 183 7.01 -16.55 17.22
N ALA A 184 7.61 -16.52 18.42
CA ALA A 184 8.19 -15.31 19.01
C ALA A 184 9.32 -14.71 18.15
N ASN A 185 10.18 -15.55 17.56
CA ASN A 185 11.27 -15.10 16.66
C ASN A 185 10.77 -14.40 15.40
N ARG A 186 9.48 -14.60 15.06
CA ARG A 186 8.82 -13.91 13.94
C ARG A 186 8.18 -12.59 14.36
N ARG A 187 8.36 -12.16 15.61
CA ARG A 187 7.93 -10.87 16.15
C ARG A 187 6.47 -10.54 15.80
N PRO A 188 5.50 -11.36 16.23
CA PRO A 188 4.09 -11.19 15.92
C PRO A 188 3.48 -9.99 16.65
N LEU A 189 2.33 -9.52 16.17
CA LEU A 189 1.50 -8.58 16.90
C LEU A 189 0.70 -9.30 17.98
N LEU A 190 0.81 -8.84 19.24
CA LEU A 190 -0.01 -9.34 20.34
C LEU A 190 -1.31 -8.54 20.39
N TYR A 191 -2.43 -9.21 20.12
CA TYR A 191 -3.77 -8.66 20.26
C TYR A 191 -4.46 -9.33 21.45
N ALA A 192 -4.72 -8.66 22.57
CA ALA A 192 -4.45 -7.24 22.86
C ALA A 192 -4.29 -6.94 24.36
N ALA A 193 -3.66 -5.81 24.66
CA ALA A 193 -3.64 -5.21 25.99
C ALA A 193 -4.92 -4.41 26.24
N THR A 194 -5.63 -4.74 27.32
CA THR A 194 -6.87 -4.13 27.82
C THR A 194 -6.64 -3.55 29.22
N GLU A 195 -7.65 -2.88 29.79
CA GLU A 195 -7.60 -2.41 31.18
C GLU A 195 -7.36 -3.52 32.20
N GLU A 196 -7.82 -4.73 31.90
CA GLU A 196 -7.79 -5.87 32.80
C GLU A 196 -6.47 -6.64 32.75
N ASN A 197 -5.80 -6.67 31.58
CA ASN A 197 -4.67 -7.59 31.33
C ASN A 197 -3.36 -6.89 30.90
N TRP A 198 -3.32 -5.55 30.86
CA TRP A 198 -2.18 -4.82 30.29
C TRP A 198 -0.85 -5.14 30.96
N ARG A 199 -0.84 -5.53 32.25
CA ARG A 199 0.40 -5.83 32.99
C ARG A 199 1.09 -7.03 32.38
N GLU A 200 0.38 -8.14 32.30
CA GLU A 200 0.84 -9.42 31.77
C GLU A 200 1.17 -9.31 30.29
N VAL A 201 0.30 -8.66 29.49
CA VAL A 201 0.55 -8.46 28.06
C VAL A 201 1.79 -7.58 27.84
N SER A 202 2.00 -6.54 28.64
CA SER A 202 3.20 -5.69 28.55
C SER A 202 4.48 -6.45 28.91
N GLU A 203 4.41 -7.41 29.83
CA GLU A 203 5.56 -8.23 30.21
C GLU A 203 5.93 -9.19 29.08
N LEU A 204 4.94 -9.87 28.50
CA LEU A 204 5.13 -10.72 27.32
C LEU A 204 5.71 -9.91 26.14
N ALA A 205 5.14 -8.74 25.86
CA ALA A 205 5.59 -7.88 24.78
C ALA A 205 7.05 -7.44 24.94
N LYS A 206 7.49 -7.10 26.16
CA LYS A 206 8.90 -6.82 26.43
C LYS A 206 9.78 -8.04 26.27
N GLN A 207 9.38 -9.13 26.91
CA GLN A 207 10.15 -10.37 26.96
C GLN A 207 10.46 -10.89 25.55
N TYR A 208 9.47 -10.82 24.67
CA TYR A 208 9.57 -11.34 23.30
C TYR A 208 9.76 -10.24 22.24
N ASN A 209 9.91 -8.98 22.65
CA ASN A 209 10.07 -7.82 21.76
C ASN A 209 8.94 -7.68 20.70
N CYS A 210 7.70 -7.96 21.09
CA CYS A 210 6.54 -7.94 20.20
C CYS A 210 5.80 -6.59 20.23
N PRO A 211 5.28 -6.09 19.09
CA PRO A 211 4.30 -5.00 19.09
C PRO A 211 2.98 -5.43 19.75
N VAL A 212 2.22 -4.45 20.25
CA VAL A 212 1.00 -4.68 21.03
C VAL A 212 -0.18 -3.87 20.49
N ALA A 213 -1.33 -4.51 20.30
CA ALA A 213 -2.58 -3.79 20.12
C ALA A 213 -3.13 -3.34 21.48
N VAL A 214 -3.55 -2.09 21.56
CA VAL A 214 -4.17 -1.46 22.74
C VAL A 214 -5.65 -1.37 22.49
N PHE A 215 -6.44 -2.14 23.25
CA PHE A 215 -7.88 -2.26 23.05
C PHE A 215 -8.66 -1.61 24.20
N ALA A 216 -9.49 -0.63 23.86
CA ALA A 216 -10.54 -0.11 24.75
C ALA A 216 -11.64 0.59 23.95
N LEU A 217 -12.91 0.43 24.33
CA LEU A 217 -14.05 0.96 23.56
C LEU A 217 -14.16 2.50 23.53
N ASN A 218 -13.41 3.21 24.37
CA ASN A 218 -13.42 4.68 24.41
C ASN A 218 -12.01 5.26 24.31
N LEU A 219 -11.88 6.41 23.64
CA LEU A 219 -10.59 7.04 23.36
C LEU A 219 -9.84 7.50 24.61
N GLY A 220 -10.53 7.85 25.69
CA GLY A 220 -9.90 8.23 26.96
C GLY A 220 -9.13 7.06 27.58
N SER A 221 -9.74 5.88 27.54
CA SER A 221 -9.15 4.64 28.06
C SER A 221 -8.01 4.15 27.17
N VAL A 222 -8.16 4.24 25.85
CA VAL A 222 -7.05 4.02 24.90
C VAL A 222 -5.86 4.90 25.27
N LYS A 223 -6.07 6.21 25.46
CA LYS A 223 -4.98 7.13 25.82
C LYS A 223 -4.33 6.79 27.16
N SER A 224 -5.13 6.39 28.15
CA SER A 224 -4.63 5.96 29.46
C SER A 224 -3.75 4.71 29.35
N LEU A 225 -4.20 3.72 28.57
CA LEU A 225 -3.46 2.49 28.32
C LEU A 225 -2.18 2.73 27.52
N THR A 226 -2.22 3.51 26.43
CA THR A 226 -1.02 3.83 25.65
C THR A 226 0.03 4.53 26.50
N LYS A 227 -0.38 5.48 27.36
CA LYS A 227 0.52 6.13 28.32
C LYS A 227 1.12 5.14 29.31
N THR A 228 0.31 4.23 29.85
CA THR A 228 0.74 3.21 30.81
C THR A 228 1.75 2.23 30.20
N LEU A 229 1.46 1.72 29.00
CA LEU A 229 2.33 0.80 28.27
C LEU A 229 3.65 1.49 27.84
N LYS A 230 3.57 2.75 27.40
CA LYS A 230 4.74 3.58 27.08
C LYS A 230 5.63 3.82 28.29
N ALA A 231 5.06 4.11 29.47
CA ALA A 231 5.82 4.26 30.71
C ALA A 231 6.53 2.96 31.12
N ARG A 232 6.00 1.81 30.69
CA ARG A 232 6.70 0.53 30.82
C ARG A 232 7.76 0.32 29.74
N GLY A 233 7.82 1.12 28.69
CA GLY A 233 8.82 0.97 27.63
C GLY A 233 8.31 0.20 26.41
N ILE A 234 7.00 -0.10 26.33
CA ILE A 234 6.40 -0.56 25.08
C ILE A 234 6.27 0.64 24.15
N GLN A 235 7.00 0.63 23.05
CA GLN A 235 6.98 1.73 22.06
C GLN A 235 6.15 1.39 20.82
N ASP A 236 6.06 0.11 20.47
CA ASP A 236 5.40 -0.33 19.26
C ASP A 236 3.97 -0.76 19.59
N MET A 237 3.05 0.20 19.51
CA MET A 237 1.63 0.03 19.83
C MET A 237 0.75 0.30 18.62
N ILE A 238 -0.42 -0.33 18.59
CA ILE A 238 -1.47 -0.12 17.60
C ILE A 238 -2.77 0.11 18.36
N ILE A 239 -3.55 1.12 17.97
CA ILE A 239 -4.80 1.48 18.63
C ILE A 239 -5.95 0.67 18.03
N ASP A 240 -6.75 0.06 18.89
CA ASP A 240 -8.07 -0.50 18.59
C ASP A 240 -9.09 0.07 19.58
N PHE A 241 -10.14 0.70 19.05
CA PHE A 241 -11.25 1.22 19.85
C PHE A 241 -12.58 0.50 19.55
N GLY A 242 -12.50 -0.71 18.99
CA GLY A 242 -13.65 -1.47 18.53
C GLY A 242 -14.03 -1.13 17.10
N THR A 243 -14.39 -2.18 16.34
CA THR A 243 -14.93 -2.03 14.99
C THR A 243 -16.41 -2.35 15.00
N HIS A 244 -17.24 -1.32 14.92
CA HIS A 244 -18.67 -1.48 14.74
C HIS A 244 -19.03 -1.38 13.26
N THR A 245 -19.98 -2.20 12.83
CA THR A 245 -20.28 -2.41 11.41
C THR A 245 -21.65 -1.86 10.98
N GLU A 246 -22.43 -1.33 11.92
CA GLU A 246 -23.79 -0.83 11.67
C GLU A 246 -24.17 0.40 12.51
N GLY A 247 -25.15 1.15 12.03
CA GLY A 247 -25.88 2.17 12.78
C GLY A 247 -25.03 3.28 13.38
N GLY A 248 -25.46 3.78 14.55
CA GLY A 248 -24.79 4.86 15.27
C GLY A 248 -23.37 4.49 15.73
N LEU A 249 -23.12 3.22 16.04
CA LEU A 249 -21.82 2.75 16.49
C LEU A 249 -20.79 2.70 15.34
N LEU A 250 -21.21 2.39 14.11
CA LEU A 250 -20.35 2.54 12.92
C LEU A 250 -19.93 3.99 12.73
N LYS A 251 -20.88 4.93 12.85
CA LYS A 251 -20.59 6.37 12.80
C LYS A 251 -19.58 6.78 13.88
N GLU A 252 -19.72 6.24 15.09
CA GLU A 252 -18.76 6.47 16.17
C GLU A 252 -17.36 5.94 15.84
N SER A 253 -17.26 4.71 15.30
CA SER A 253 -15.98 4.12 14.88
C SER A 253 -15.25 5.00 13.85
N VAL A 254 -15.98 5.51 12.85
CA VAL A 254 -15.44 6.45 11.85
C VAL A 254 -15.00 7.77 12.49
N ASN A 255 -15.81 8.32 13.40
CA ASN A 255 -15.47 9.56 14.08
C ASN A 255 -14.21 9.41 14.94
N ASN A 256 -14.12 8.31 15.69
CA ASN A 256 -12.96 8.00 16.53
C ASN A 256 -11.68 7.92 15.70
N SER A 257 -11.72 7.28 14.53
CA SER A 257 -10.56 7.18 13.65
C SER A 257 -10.05 8.56 13.21
N VAL A 258 -10.98 9.47 12.86
CA VAL A 258 -10.65 10.84 12.48
C VAL A 258 -10.09 11.62 13.66
N MET A 259 -10.66 11.45 14.87
CA MET A 259 -10.19 12.13 16.07
C MET A 259 -8.78 11.70 16.47
N VAL A 260 -8.48 10.39 16.47
CA VAL A 260 -7.14 9.85 16.77
C VAL A 260 -6.12 10.43 15.80
N ARG A 261 -6.39 10.36 14.50
CA ARG A 261 -5.47 10.89 13.49
C ARG A 261 -5.28 12.40 13.62
N ARG A 262 -6.36 13.14 13.88
CA ARG A 262 -6.34 14.60 14.02
C ARG A 262 -5.57 15.05 15.26
N VAL A 263 -5.78 14.41 16.41
CA VAL A 263 -5.11 14.81 17.66
C VAL A 263 -3.62 14.51 17.60
N ALA A 264 -3.23 13.38 17.00
CA ALA A 264 -1.81 13.08 16.77
C ALA A 264 -1.16 14.07 15.79
N VAL A 265 -1.74 14.27 14.60
CA VAL A 265 -1.13 15.07 13.52
C VAL A 265 -1.21 16.57 13.78
N GLN A 266 -2.37 17.09 14.15
CA GLN A 266 -2.60 18.54 14.24
C GLN A 266 -2.35 19.10 15.65
N ARG A 267 -2.54 18.28 16.70
CA ARG A 267 -2.32 18.69 18.10
C ARG A 267 -1.01 18.17 18.68
N GLY A 268 -0.34 17.23 18.02
CA GLY A 268 0.93 16.68 18.47
C GLY A 268 0.81 15.77 19.70
N ASP A 269 -0.36 15.15 19.91
CA ASP A 269 -0.58 14.27 21.06
C ASP A 269 0.13 12.93 20.85
N LYS A 270 1.35 12.84 21.38
CA LYS A 270 2.25 11.68 21.28
C LYS A 270 1.68 10.42 21.96
N ASP A 271 0.66 10.53 22.81
CA ASP A 271 0.03 9.36 23.46
C ASP A 271 -1.06 8.72 22.57
N MET A 272 -1.52 9.44 21.55
CA MET A 272 -2.44 8.95 20.51
C MET A 272 -1.75 8.78 19.14
N GLY A 273 -0.43 8.99 19.09
CA GLY A 273 0.39 8.97 17.87
C GLY A 273 0.75 7.57 17.38
N TYR A 274 -0.22 6.66 17.31
CA TYR A 274 0.00 5.25 16.94
C TYR A 274 -0.90 4.82 15.78
N PRO A 275 -0.50 3.81 14.98
CA PRO A 275 -1.32 3.25 13.92
C PRO A 275 -2.68 2.78 14.43
N ILE A 276 -3.71 2.83 13.60
CA ILE A 276 -5.08 2.40 13.94
C ILE A 276 -5.41 1.09 13.23
N MET A 277 -5.98 0.12 13.95
CA MET A 277 -6.49 -1.11 13.35
C MET A 277 -8.02 -1.20 13.37
N PHE A 278 -8.57 -1.92 12.38
CA PHE A 278 -9.98 -2.27 12.32
C PHE A 278 -10.17 -3.76 12.00
N ILE A 279 -11.31 -4.30 12.37
CA ILE A 279 -11.67 -5.70 12.17
C ILE A 279 -12.97 -5.77 11.35
N PRO A 280 -12.95 -5.47 10.03
CA PRO A 280 -14.11 -5.69 9.18
C PRO A 280 -14.68 -7.11 9.28
N ALA A 281 -13.84 -8.11 9.61
CA ALA A 281 -14.27 -9.49 9.87
C ALA A 281 -15.38 -9.62 10.94
N MET A 282 -15.61 -8.59 11.77
CA MET A 282 -16.73 -8.54 12.72
C MET A 282 -18.10 -8.68 12.04
N VAL A 283 -18.25 -8.42 10.74
CA VAL A 283 -19.52 -8.67 10.02
C VAL A 283 -19.90 -10.15 9.97
N TRP A 284 -18.93 -11.05 10.17
CA TRP A 284 -19.14 -12.50 10.21
C TRP A 284 -19.56 -13.00 11.60
N MET A 285 -19.67 -12.10 12.58
CA MET A 285 -20.17 -12.40 13.92
C MET A 285 -21.70 -12.20 13.93
N GLY A 286 -22.47 -13.28 13.84
CA GLY A 286 -23.93 -13.25 13.84
C GLY A 286 -24.58 -14.62 13.61
N GLU A 287 -25.88 -14.74 13.86
CA GLU A 287 -26.63 -16.00 13.74
C GLU A 287 -27.01 -16.33 12.27
N GLU A 288 -27.15 -15.33 11.41
CA GLU A 288 -27.44 -15.49 9.98
C GLU A 288 -26.28 -14.95 9.13
N VAL A 289 -25.49 -15.86 8.57
CA VAL A 289 -24.35 -15.52 7.72
C VAL A 289 -24.60 -16.05 6.32
N ASP A 290 -25.06 -15.17 5.43
CA ASP A 290 -25.01 -15.44 3.99
C ASP A 290 -23.61 -15.07 3.46
N PRO A 291 -22.80 -16.02 2.94
CA PRO A 291 -21.41 -15.76 2.58
C PRO A 291 -21.24 -14.64 1.54
N VAL A 292 -22.17 -14.51 0.60
CA VAL A 292 -22.10 -13.49 -0.46
C VAL A 292 -22.39 -12.10 0.11
N THR A 293 -23.53 -11.92 0.75
CA THR A 293 -23.92 -10.64 1.37
C THR A 293 -22.93 -10.22 2.44
N THR A 294 -22.41 -11.17 3.22
CA THR A 294 -21.43 -10.90 4.29
C THR A 294 -20.07 -10.51 3.70
N SER A 295 -19.61 -11.18 2.64
CA SER A 295 -18.38 -10.78 1.93
C SER A 295 -18.50 -9.41 1.29
N TYR A 296 -19.68 -9.06 0.74
CA TYR A 296 -19.95 -7.72 0.22
C TYR A 296 -19.90 -6.68 1.35
N LYS A 297 -20.50 -7.01 2.50
CA LYS A 297 -20.50 -6.18 3.70
C LYS A 297 -19.10 -5.90 4.21
N GLU A 298 -18.31 -6.95 4.33
CA GLU A 298 -16.91 -6.86 4.73
C GLU A 298 -16.11 -5.94 3.80
N ALA A 299 -16.27 -6.08 2.48
CA ALA A 299 -15.55 -5.27 1.51
C ALA A 299 -15.86 -3.77 1.63
N TYR A 300 -17.12 -3.38 1.81
CA TYR A 300 -17.45 -1.97 1.95
C TYR A 300 -17.02 -1.41 3.31
N ILE A 301 -17.09 -2.20 4.40
CA ILE A 301 -16.59 -1.79 5.72
C ILE A 301 -15.06 -1.61 5.69
N ALA A 302 -14.33 -2.56 5.09
CA ALA A 302 -12.90 -2.44 4.86
C ALA A 302 -12.57 -1.18 4.04
N SER A 303 -13.30 -0.92 2.96
CA SER A 303 -13.13 0.24 2.10
C SER A 303 -13.39 1.57 2.80
N LEU A 304 -14.40 1.61 3.68
CA LEU A 304 -14.69 2.77 4.52
C LEU A 304 -13.49 3.10 5.43
N PHE A 305 -12.96 2.10 6.13
CA PHE A 305 -11.85 2.31 7.07
C PHE A 305 -10.52 2.57 6.38
N LEU A 306 -10.28 2.02 5.17
CA LEU A 306 -9.16 2.43 4.31
C LEU A 306 -9.18 3.93 4.02
N ASN A 307 -10.37 4.49 3.72
CA ASN A 307 -10.55 5.93 3.53
C ASN A 307 -10.50 6.74 4.84
N ARG A 308 -10.50 6.08 5.98
CA ARG A 308 -10.60 6.69 7.32
C ARG A 308 -9.49 6.18 8.24
N TYR A 309 -8.28 6.20 7.70
CA TYR A 309 -7.01 6.09 8.42
C TYR A 309 -6.69 4.72 9.02
N ALA A 310 -7.33 3.64 8.56
CA ALA A 310 -6.88 2.30 8.92
C ALA A 310 -5.43 2.06 8.45
N ASP A 311 -4.60 1.62 9.38
CA ASP A 311 -3.22 1.20 9.14
C ASP A 311 -3.10 -0.33 9.05
N LEU A 312 -4.02 -1.04 9.70
CA LEU A 312 -4.15 -2.49 9.64
C LEU A 312 -5.64 -2.88 9.63
N ILE A 313 -6.04 -3.81 8.78
CA ILE A 313 -7.37 -4.40 8.81
C ILE A 313 -7.30 -5.92 8.91
N ILE A 314 -8.24 -6.53 9.63
CA ILE A 314 -8.42 -7.99 9.69
C ILE A 314 -9.73 -8.34 8.97
N THR A 315 -9.62 -9.15 7.91
CA THR A 315 -10.75 -9.63 7.10
C THR A 315 -10.85 -11.16 7.10
N HIS A 316 -12.01 -11.71 6.75
CA HIS A 316 -12.31 -13.14 6.69
C HIS A 316 -12.46 -13.66 5.27
N THR A 317 -13.10 -12.92 4.38
CA THR A 317 -13.34 -13.42 3.01
C THR A 317 -12.03 -13.65 2.24
N MET A 318 -12.00 -14.73 1.47
CA MET A 318 -10.96 -15.02 0.47
C MET A 318 -11.49 -14.93 -0.96
N GLU A 319 -12.74 -14.49 -1.11
CA GLU A 319 -13.37 -14.30 -2.40
C GLU A 319 -12.66 -13.17 -3.17
N VAL A 320 -12.09 -13.52 -4.32
CA VAL A 320 -11.29 -12.58 -5.13
C VAL A 320 -12.10 -11.35 -5.52
N TRP A 321 -13.38 -11.52 -5.88
CA TRP A 321 -14.27 -10.42 -6.25
C TRP A 321 -14.56 -9.46 -5.09
N SER A 322 -14.49 -9.93 -3.84
CA SER A 322 -14.67 -9.10 -2.64
C SER A 322 -13.36 -8.41 -2.22
N LEU A 323 -12.22 -9.09 -2.34
CA LEU A 323 -10.89 -8.55 -2.03
C LEU A 323 -10.42 -7.51 -3.05
N LEU A 324 -10.75 -7.70 -4.33
CA LEU A 324 -10.32 -6.85 -5.44
C LEU A 324 -10.60 -5.34 -5.22
N PRO A 325 -11.82 -4.90 -4.88
CA PRO A 325 -12.09 -3.49 -4.62
C PRO A 325 -11.30 -2.93 -3.43
N VAL A 326 -11.12 -3.71 -2.36
CA VAL A 326 -10.38 -3.29 -1.16
C VAL A 326 -8.90 -3.07 -1.47
N ILE A 327 -8.28 -4.03 -2.13
CA ILE A 327 -6.85 -3.98 -2.49
C ILE A 327 -6.59 -2.90 -3.55
N THR A 328 -7.50 -2.73 -4.50
CA THR A 328 -7.43 -1.67 -5.52
C THR A 328 -7.57 -0.28 -4.89
N LEU A 329 -8.53 -0.12 -3.98
CA LEU A 329 -8.72 1.14 -3.25
C LEU A 329 -7.49 1.48 -2.41
N ARG A 330 -6.90 0.48 -1.72
CA ARG A 330 -5.63 0.66 -1.02
C ARG A 330 -4.53 1.16 -1.97
N GLN A 331 -4.35 0.53 -3.14
CA GLN A 331 -3.36 1.01 -4.11
C GLN A 331 -3.59 2.49 -4.46
N ASN A 332 -4.82 2.84 -4.83
CA ASN A 332 -5.19 4.19 -5.27
C ASN A 332 -4.99 5.25 -4.17
N ILE A 333 -5.34 4.95 -2.91
CA ILE A 333 -5.19 5.88 -1.78
C ILE A 333 -3.71 6.23 -1.56
N TYR A 334 -2.82 5.25 -1.76
CA TYR A 334 -1.40 5.35 -1.44
C TYR A 334 -0.50 5.75 -2.62
N THR A 335 -1.04 5.86 -3.84
CA THR A 335 -0.33 6.45 -4.97
C THR A 335 0.09 7.90 -4.65
N ASP A 336 1.29 8.32 -5.08
CA ASP A 336 1.73 9.72 -4.91
C ASP A 336 0.85 10.66 -5.76
N PRO A 337 0.12 11.63 -5.15
CA PRO A 337 -0.74 12.51 -5.91
C PRO A 337 -0.01 13.56 -6.75
N ARG A 338 1.30 13.76 -6.56
CA ARG A 338 2.10 14.75 -7.29
C ARG A 338 2.71 14.18 -8.57
N LYS A 339 2.85 12.86 -8.65
CA LYS A 339 3.48 12.18 -9.78
C LYS A 339 2.46 11.28 -10.47
N PRO A 340 2.05 11.60 -11.71
CA PRO A 340 1.30 10.64 -12.51
C PRO A 340 2.11 9.35 -12.62
N VAL A 341 1.48 8.20 -12.35
CA VAL A 341 2.14 6.90 -12.53
C VAL A 341 2.34 6.72 -14.03
N SER A 342 3.57 6.62 -14.52
CA SER A 342 3.88 6.45 -15.94
C SER A 342 4.64 5.15 -16.24
N VAL A 343 4.54 4.71 -17.49
CA VAL A 343 5.31 3.60 -18.06
C VAL A 343 6.44 4.18 -18.92
N ASP A 344 7.52 3.43 -19.14
CA ASP A 344 8.57 3.89 -20.04
C ASP A 344 8.04 4.05 -21.47
N SER A 345 8.45 5.11 -22.16
CA SER A 345 8.10 5.34 -23.55
C SER A 345 8.80 4.32 -24.47
N GLY A 346 8.26 4.13 -25.68
CA GLY A 346 8.83 3.30 -26.72
C GLY A 346 7.88 2.23 -27.22
N LEU A 347 8.43 1.21 -27.88
CA LEU A 347 7.65 0.13 -28.47
C LEU A 347 7.37 -0.98 -27.44
N ARG A 348 6.16 -1.53 -27.47
CA ARG A 348 5.75 -2.75 -26.76
C ARG A 348 5.20 -3.75 -27.75
N THR A 349 5.45 -5.02 -27.51
CA THR A 349 4.91 -6.14 -28.29
C THR A 349 3.81 -6.80 -27.50
N ILE A 350 2.61 -6.87 -28.05
CA ILE A 350 1.49 -7.61 -27.49
C ILE A 350 1.31 -8.89 -28.30
N GLY A 351 1.32 -10.04 -27.63
CA GLY A 351 1.29 -11.34 -28.29
C GLY A 351 2.55 -11.62 -29.12
N SER A 352 2.37 -12.19 -30.31
CA SER A 352 3.45 -12.54 -31.26
C SER A 352 3.29 -11.80 -32.60
N PRO A 353 3.50 -10.47 -32.62
CA PRO A 353 3.28 -9.68 -33.83
C PRO A 353 4.23 -10.05 -34.96
N HIS A 354 3.72 -9.98 -36.19
CA HIS A 354 4.44 -10.24 -37.43
C HIS A 354 4.40 -9.02 -38.35
N GLU A 355 4.97 -9.15 -39.56
CA GLU A 355 5.13 -8.06 -40.52
C GLU A 355 3.84 -7.40 -41.05
N LYS A 356 2.66 -7.95 -40.76
CA LYS A 356 1.34 -7.35 -41.10
C LYS A 356 0.52 -6.98 -39.86
N SER A 357 1.06 -7.20 -38.67
CA SER A 357 0.37 -6.89 -37.43
C SER A 357 0.18 -5.38 -37.28
N PRO A 358 -0.97 -4.94 -36.73
CA PRO A 358 -1.25 -3.52 -36.57
C PRO A 358 -0.25 -2.83 -35.64
N VAL A 359 -0.05 -1.54 -35.89
CA VAL A 359 0.72 -0.63 -35.04
C VAL A 359 -0.26 0.33 -34.42
N LEU A 360 -0.40 0.27 -33.09
CA LEU A 360 -1.29 1.12 -32.32
C LEU A 360 -0.48 2.11 -31.49
N LEU A 361 -1.05 3.29 -31.25
CA LEU A 361 -0.47 4.34 -30.42
C LEU A 361 -1.27 4.50 -29.12
N THR A 362 -0.57 4.70 -28.01
CA THR A 362 -1.13 5.12 -26.73
C THR A 362 -0.16 6.07 -26.02
N THR A 363 -0.56 6.60 -24.87
CA THR A 363 0.32 7.45 -24.04
C THR A 363 0.93 6.66 -22.89
N ASN A 364 1.97 7.23 -22.29
CA ASN A 364 2.69 6.60 -21.19
C ASN A 364 2.05 6.79 -19.81
N PHE A 365 0.84 7.34 -19.71
CA PHE A 365 0.09 7.30 -18.46
C PHE A 365 -0.28 5.86 -18.14
N SER A 366 0.13 5.34 -16.97
CA SER A 366 0.08 3.90 -16.70
C SER A 366 -1.35 3.35 -16.77
N LEU A 367 -2.34 4.10 -16.27
CA LEU A 367 -3.72 3.64 -16.36
C LEU A 367 -4.19 3.54 -17.82
N THR A 368 -3.85 4.51 -18.67
CA THR A 368 -4.16 4.46 -20.11
C THR A 368 -3.43 3.29 -20.78
N TYR A 369 -2.13 3.16 -20.57
CA TYR A 369 -1.32 2.09 -21.15
C TYR A 369 -1.86 0.70 -20.77
N TYR A 370 -2.01 0.42 -19.47
CA TYR A 370 -2.43 -0.90 -19.01
C TYR A 370 -3.88 -1.22 -19.39
N THR A 371 -4.75 -0.21 -19.52
CA THR A 371 -6.12 -0.44 -20.04
C THR A 371 -6.07 -0.90 -21.49
N VAL A 372 -5.32 -0.20 -22.34
CA VAL A 372 -5.15 -0.55 -23.76
C VAL A 372 -4.46 -1.90 -23.92
N ALA A 373 -3.35 -2.14 -23.21
CA ALA A 373 -2.60 -3.39 -23.29
C ALA A 373 -3.44 -4.60 -22.85
N ASN A 374 -4.17 -4.49 -21.73
CA ASN A 374 -5.02 -5.58 -21.26
C ASN A 374 -6.18 -5.89 -22.21
N ASP A 375 -6.79 -4.86 -22.83
CA ASP A 375 -7.85 -5.05 -23.83
C ASP A 375 -7.31 -5.77 -25.08
N LEU A 376 -6.10 -5.41 -25.52
CA LEU A 376 -5.42 -6.07 -26.65
C LEU A 376 -5.09 -7.53 -26.33
N GLU A 377 -4.49 -7.79 -25.16
CA GLU A 377 -4.15 -9.14 -24.69
C GLU A 377 -5.40 -10.02 -24.54
N SER A 378 -6.43 -9.51 -23.85
CA SER A 378 -7.68 -10.24 -23.62
C SER A 378 -8.46 -10.50 -24.91
N ALA A 379 -8.29 -9.65 -25.92
CA ALA A 379 -8.86 -9.83 -27.26
C ALA A 379 -8.06 -10.83 -28.13
N GLY A 380 -6.86 -11.24 -27.71
CA GLY A 380 -5.96 -12.11 -28.47
C GLY A 380 -5.36 -11.41 -29.71
N ILE A 381 -5.07 -10.12 -29.62
CA ILE A 381 -4.58 -9.32 -30.75
C ILE A 381 -3.04 -9.25 -30.72
N ASP A 382 -2.41 -9.82 -31.75
CA ASP A 382 -0.97 -9.68 -31.98
C ASP A 382 -0.65 -8.33 -32.62
N CYS A 383 0.01 -7.43 -31.88
CA CYS A 383 0.28 -6.07 -32.36
C CYS A 383 1.52 -5.42 -31.76
N TYR A 384 1.93 -4.32 -32.39
CA TYR A 384 2.91 -3.39 -31.85
C TYR A 384 2.20 -2.21 -31.21
N LEU A 385 2.47 -1.94 -29.92
CA LEU A 385 1.90 -0.82 -29.18
C LEU A 385 3.00 0.22 -28.90
N VAL A 386 2.86 1.39 -29.51
CA VAL A 386 3.74 2.55 -29.36
C VAL A 386 3.27 3.35 -28.17
N VAL A 387 4.16 3.55 -27.19
CA VAL A 387 3.88 4.26 -25.95
C VAL A 387 4.55 5.62 -26.00
N LEU A 388 3.77 6.67 -26.27
CA LEU A 388 4.26 8.04 -26.38
C LEU A 388 4.54 8.64 -25.00
N ASN A 389 5.69 9.31 -24.82
CA ASN A 389 5.94 10.06 -23.59
C ASN A 389 5.08 11.33 -23.56
N THR A 390 4.10 11.37 -22.67
CA THR A 390 3.25 12.55 -22.44
C THR A 390 3.37 13.05 -21.01
N GLU A 391 4.53 12.84 -20.39
CA GLU A 391 4.78 13.15 -18.97
C GLU A 391 3.81 12.41 -18.02
N GLY A 392 3.31 11.26 -18.44
CA GLY A 392 2.35 10.47 -17.69
C GLY A 392 0.91 10.99 -17.76
N LEU A 393 0.54 11.73 -18.81
CA LEU A 393 -0.82 12.24 -19.02
C LEU A 393 -1.66 11.33 -19.93
N ALA A 394 -2.95 11.20 -19.61
CA ALA A 394 -3.92 10.48 -20.44
C ALA A 394 -4.05 11.11 -21.84
N VAL A 395 -4.53 10.35 -22.83
CA VAL A 395 -4.64 10.78 -24.23
C VAL A 395 -5.25 12.18 -24.36
N GLU A 396 -6.49 12.37 -23.93
CA GLU A 396 -7.21 13.63 -24.13
C GLU A 396 -6.54 14.82 -23.42
N VAL A 397 -6.01 14.58 -22.21
CA VAL A 397 -5.34 15.61 -21.41
C VAL A 397 -4.02 16.02 -22.07
N SER A 398 -3.21 15.07 -22.51
CA SER A 398 -1.94 15.36 -23.20
C SER A 398 -2.15 16.06 -24.54
N VAL A 399 -3.21 15.70 -25.25
CA VAL A 399 -3.61 16.35 -26.49
C VAL A 399 -4.03 17.79 -26.19
N ALA A 400 -4.85 18.02 -25.16
CA ALA A 400 -5.31 19.35 -24.73
C ALA A 400 -4.18 20.25 -24.19
N GLY A 401 -3.28 19.69 -23.39
CA GLY A 401 -2.18 20.40 -22.74
C GLY A 401 -0.94 20.59 -23.63
N GLY A 402 -0.91 19.95 -24.80
CA GLY A 402 0.17 20.09 -25.77
C GLY A 402 1.36 19.14 -25.58
N GLN A 403 1.32 18.22 -24.60
CA GLN A 403 2.38 17.22 -24.35
C GLN A 403 2.34 16.03 -25.32
N PHE A 404 1.33 15.95 -26.18
CA PHE A 404 1.27 14.94 -27.23
C PHE A 404 1.98 15.46 -28.48
N HIS A 405 3.29 15.21 -28.59
CA HIS A 405 4.11 15.70 -29.70
C HIS A 405 4.21 14.65 -30.83
N PRO A 406 3.75 14.97 -32.06
CA PRO A 406 3.88 14.07 -33.22
C PRO A 406 5.32 13.71 -33.60
N SER A 407 6.28 14.61 -33.34
CA SER A 407 7.71 14.39 -33.55
C SER A 407 8.23 13.18 -32.77
N ASP A 408 7.75 12.99 -31.54
CA ASP A 408 8.24 11.95 -30.65
C ASP A 408 7.87 10.55 -31.16
N ILE A 409 6.78 10.44 -31.94
CA ILE A 409 6.41 9.19 -32.62
C ILE A 409 7.46 8.81 -33.66
N LYS A 410 7.93 9.79 -34.43
CA LYS A 410 8.99 9.61 -35.44
C LYS A 410 10.30 9.18 -34.79
N ASP A 411 10.64 9.79 -33.66
CA ASP A 411 11.84 9.44 -32.90
C ASP A 411 11.76 8.00 -32.37
N ILE A 412 10.60 7.60 -31.84
CA ILE A 412 10.36 6.21 -31.43
C ILE A 412 10.51 5.27 -32.63
N PHE A 413 9.86 5.56 -33.76
CA PHE A 413 9.91 4.72 -34.96
C PHE A 413 11.34 4.51 -35.47
N SER A 414 12.12 5.60 -35.46
CA SER A 414 13.52 5.58 -35.86
C SER A 414 14.37 4.76 -34.89
N SER A 415 14.16 4.93 -33.58
CA SER A 415 14.93 4.21 -32.54
C SER A 415 14.71 2.69 -32.53
N VAL A 416 13.56 2.22 -33.01
CA VAL A 416 13.18 0.80 -33.02
C VAL A 416 13.19 0.18 -34.42
N ASN A 417 13.66 0.90 -35.43
CA ASN A 417 13.61 0.51 -36.85
C ASN A 417 12.23 -0.02 -37.26
N MET A 418 11.17 0.78 -37.03
CA MET A 418 9.79 0.30 -37.19
C MET A 418 9.48 -0.21 -38.61
N GLU A 419 10.13 0.38 -39.62
CA GLU A 419 9.97 0.00 -41.03
C GLU A 419 10.53 -1.39 -41.35
N GLU A 420 11.43 -1.92 -40.53
CA GLU A 420 11.94 -3.30 -40.66
C GLU A 420 11.00 -4.31 -39.98
N LYS A 421 10.11 -3.84 -39.09
CA LYS A 421 9.21 -4.70 -38.30
C LYS A 421 7.87 -4.97 -38.99
N VAL A 422 7.39 -4.04 -39.83
CA VAL A 422 6.12 -4.16 -40.55
C VAL A 422 6.25 -3.75 -42.02
N LYS A 423 5.51 -4.41 -42.90
CA LYS A 423 5.48 -4.17 -44.36
C LYS A 423 4.51 -3.08 -44.81
N HIS A 424 3.88 -2.39 -43.87
CA HIS A 424 2.94 -1.30 -44.13
C HIS A 424 3.37 -0.02 -43.40
N ARG A 425 2.86 1.13 -43.83
CA ARG A 425 3.05 2.43 -43.16
C ARG A 425 1.73 2.96 -42.65
N LYS A 426 1.17 2.26 -41.65
CA LYS A 426 -0.15 2.56 -41.09
C LYS A 426 -0.08 2.57 -39.56
N LEU A 427 -0.52 3.65 -38.95
CA LEU A 427 -0.55 3.86 -37.50
C LEU A 427 -1.99 4.08 -37.05
N ILE A 428 -2.46 3.27 -36.09
CA ILE A 428 -3.77 3.44 -35.47
C ILE A 428 -3.61 4.31 -34.23
N ILE A 429 -4.25 5.48 -34.22
CA ILE A 429 -4.23 6.40 -33.08
C ILE A 429 -5.54 6.32 -32.28
N PRO A 430 -5.54 6.67 -30.99
CA PRO A 430 -6.77 6.74 -30.21
C PRO A 430 -7.74 7.77 -30.81
N GLY A 431 -9.05 7.49 -30.74
CA GLY A 431 -10.08 8.40 -31.25
C GLY A 431 -10.08 9.79 -30.58
N LEU A 432 -9.56 9.89 -29.35
CA LEU A 432 -9.39 11.15 -28.62
C LEU A 432 -8.23 12.00 -29.17
N ALA A 433 -7.32 11.41 -29.95
CA ALA A 433 -6.21 12.10 -30.61
C ALA A 433 -6.50 12.43 -32.09
N ALA A 434 -7.73 12.21 -32.57
CA ALA A 434 -8.10 12.36 -33.99
C ALA A 434 -7.70 13.71 -34.61
N ARG A 435 -7.72 14.78 -33.81
CA ARG A 435 -7.35 16.14 -34.27
C ARG A 435 -5.88 16.30 -34.65
N LEU A 436 -5.00 15.42 -34.15
CA LEU A 436 -3.57 15.42 -34.44
C LEU A 436 -3.24 14.55 -35.67
N LYS A 437 -4.24 14.00 -36.35
CA LYS A 437 -4.05 13.12 -37.50
C LYS A 437 -3.08 13.71 -38.53
N GLY A 438 -3.36 14.92 -39.03
CA GLY A 438 -2.55 15.57 -40.06
C GLY A 438 -1.11 15.79 -39.62
N ASP A 439 -0.91 16.35 -38.42
CA ASP A 439 0.43 16.62 -37.87
C ASP A 439 1.27 15.34 -37.71
N ILE A 440 0.64 14.21 -37.36
CA ILE A 440 1.29 12.91 -37.25
C ILE A 440 1.64 12.35 -38.63
N GLU A 441 0.74 12.45 -39.61
CA GLU A 441 1.00 12.04 -41.00
C GLU A 441 2.19 12.82 -41.57
N ASP A 442 2.20 14.15 -41.40
CA ASP A 442 3.27 15.04 -41.86
C ASP A 442 4.62 14.75 -41.18
N SER A 443 4.60 14.41 -39.88
CA SER A 443 5.82 14.13 -39.12
C SER A 443 6.42 12.77 -39.44
N THR A 444 5.57 11.75 -39.63
CA THR A 444 6.00 10.34 -39.70
C THR A 444 6.05 9.78 -41.12
N ASN A 445 5.34 10.39 -42.08
CA ASN A 445 5.05 9.82 -43.41
C ASN A 445 4.33 8.45 -43.35
N TRP A 446 3.54 8.21 -42.30
CA TRP A 446 2.68 7.03 -42.17
C TRP A 446 1.22 7.45 -42.30
N GLU A 447 0.39 6.60 -42.91
CA GLU A 447 -1.07 6.78 -42.95
C GLU A 447 -1.62 6.63 -41.52
N VAL A 448 -2.37 7.63 -41.06
CA VAL A 448 -2.96 7.62 -39.72
C VAL A 448 -4.44 7.23 -39.79
N ILE A 449 -4.74 6.15 -39.09
CA ILE A 449 -6.09 5.61 -38.95
C ILE A 449 -6.61 5.97 -37.56
N VAL A 450 -7.76 6.62 -37.50
CA VAL A 450 -8.40 7.00 -36.25
C VAL A 450 -9.15 5.79 -35.70
N GLY A 451 -8.65 5.24 -34.58
CA GLY A 451 -9.29 4.16 -33.84
C GLY A 451 -10.46 4.64 -32.97
N PRO A 452 -11.02 3.74 -32.15
CA PRO A 452 -12.11 4.08 -31.24
C PRO A 452 -11.64 5.01 -30.11
N ARG A 453 -12.59 5.67 -29.45
CA ARG A 453 -12.32 6.48 -28.24
C ARG A 453 -12.05 5.63 -27.01
N ASP A 454 -12.63 4.43 -26.95
CA ASP A 454 -12.50 3.46 -25.85
C ASP A 454 -11.78 2.20 -26.35
N SER A 455 -10.80 1.71 -25.59
CA SER A 455 -9.96 0.59 -26.00
C SER A 455 -10.70 -0.75 -26.04
N SER A 456 -11.79 -0.89 -25.28
CA SER A 456 -12.63 -2.10 -25.28
C SER A 456 -13.24 -2.39 -26.67
N GLN A 457 -13.29 -1.38 -27.54
CA GLN A 457 -13.82 -1.46 -28.90
C GLN A 457 -12.77 -1.82 -29.96
N ILE A 458 -11.47 -1.92 -29.59
CA ILE A 458 -10.38 -2.16 -30.55
C ILE A 458 -10.60 -3.47 -31.32
N LYS A 459 -11.05 -4.54 -30.66
CA LYS A 459 -11.32 -5.83 -31.31
C LYS A 459 -12.34 -5.69 -32.46
N GLY A 460 -13.46 -5.03 -32.18
CA GLY A 460 -14.50 -4.78 -33.18
C GLY A 460 -14.00 -3.88 -34.30
N PHE A 461 -13.23 -2.85 -33.96
CA PHE A 461 -12.60 -1.95 -34.93
C PHE A 461 -11.67 -2.68 -35.90
N LEU A 462 -10.70 -3.44 -35.38
CA LEU A 462 -9.73 -4.17 -36.21
C LEU A 462 -10.43 -5.18 -37.12
N SER A 463 -11.44 -5.91 -36.63
CA SER A 463 -12.17 -6.88 -37.47
C SER A 463 -12.82 -6.28 -38.72
N LYS A 464 -13.11 -4.98 -38.71
CA LYS A 464 -13.76 -4.26 -39.81
C LYS A 464 -12.78 -3.47 -40.67
N TYR A 465 -11.71 -2.95 -40.07
CA TYR A 465 -10.81 -1.98 -40.70
C TYR A 465 -9.37 -2.47 -40.87
N TRP A 466 -9.06 -3.69 -40.39
CA TRP A 466 -7.73 -4.28 -40.46
C TRP A 466 -7.82 -5.75 -40.88
N GLY A 467 -7.30 -6.07 -42.07
CA GLY A 467 -7.29 -7.41 -42.67
C GLY A 467 -5.98 -7.70 -43.36
#